data_AF-A0A432Q4L6-F1
#
_entry.id   AF-A0A432Q4L6-F1
#
_cell.length_a   1.000
_cell.length_b   1.000
_cell.length_c   1.000
_cell.angle_alpha   90.00
_cell.angle_beta   90.00
_cell.angle_gamma   90.00
#
_symmetry.space_group_name_H-M   'P 1'
#
loop_
_entity.id
_entity.type
_entity.pdbx_description
1 polymer ?
#
loop_
_entity_poly.entity_id
_entity_poly.type
_entity_poly.pdbx_seq_one_letter_code
_entity_poly.pdbx_strand_id
1 'polypeptide(L)'
;MPKPKIKRIRGSRTCGSGSHKNNSRGRGCRGGSGNAGMFKHKYIKAVKEGYEIGKYGFNRPKVVRSDVKAVKVLRESLRELKSKLDDYTYRYLYSRPELNVGELSY
;
A
#
# COMPACT_ATOMS: atom_id res chain seq x y z
N MET A 1 9.17 -0.58 34.35
CA MET A 1 9.84 -0.55 33.02
C MET A 1 11.07 -1.45 33.05
N PRO A 2 11.34 -2.25 32.01
CA PRO A 2 12.56 -3.04 31.91
C PRO A 2 13.80 -2.12 31.90
N LYS A 3 14.85 -2.49 32.63
CA LYS A 3 16.11 -1.73 32.61
C LYS A 3 16.74 -1.81 31.21
N PRO A 4 17.23 -0.70 30.62
CA PRO A 4 17.84 -0.73 29.29
C PRO A 4 19.11 -1.58 29.31
N LYS A 5 19.37 -2.28 28.20
CA LYS A 5 20.53 -3.18 28.04
C LYS A 5 21.84 -2.53 28.45
N ILE A 6 21.99 -1.22 28.22
CA ILE A 6 23.18 -0.44 28.55
C ILE A 6 23.58 -0.52 30.04
N LYS A 7 22.60 -0.57 30.96
CA LYS A 7 22.86 -0.69 32.40
C LYS A 7 23.50 -2.02 32.77
N ARG A 8 23.20 -3.09 32.02
CA ARG A 8 23.74 -4.44 32.23
C ARG A 8 25.13 -4.62 31.59
N ILE A 9 25.38 -4.01 30.43
CA ILE A 9 26.63 -4.20 29.67
C ILE A 9 27.71 -3.13 29.99
N ARG A 10 27.39 -2.12 30.80
CA ARG A 10 28.38 -1.14 31.28
C ARG A 10 29.48 -1.88 32.04
N GLY A 11 30.74 -1.56 31.77
CA GLY A 11 31.91 -2.27 32.29
C GLY A 11 32.40 -3.41 31.39
N SER A 12 31.63 -3.81 30.36
CA SER A 12 32.16 -4.69 29.31
C SER A 12 33.01 -3.89 28.31
N ARG A 13 34.14 -4.47 27.88
CA ARG A 13 35.13 -3.80 27.02
C ARG A 13 34.56 -3.24 25.71
N THR A 14 33.59 -3.92 25.09
CA THR A 14 33.07 -3.52 23.77
C THR A 14 31.55 -3.32 23.74
N CYS A 15 30.89 -3.29 24.90
CA CYS A 15 29.44 -3.03 25.01
C CYS A 15 28.59 -3.93 24.08
N GLY A 16 28.99 -5.19 23.90
CA GLY A 16 28.27 -6.15 23.05
C GLY A 16 28.43 -5.96 21.54
N SER A 17 29.35 -5.11 21.08
CA SER A 17 29.65 -4.93 19.65
C SER A 17 30.60 -5.98 19.09
N GLY A 18 31.20 -6.84 19.93
CA GLY A 18 32.19 -7.83 19.51
C GLY A 18 33.58 -7.21 19.43
N SER A 19 34.25 -7.29 18.28
CA SER A 19 35.57 -6.67 18.09
C SER A 19 35.50 -5.15 17.97
N HIS A 20 36.43 -4.45 18.63
CA HIS A 20 36.56 -2.99 18.61
C HIS A 20 36.69 -2.40 17.19
N LYS A 21 37.15 -3.20 16.21
CA LYS A 21 37.38 -2.72 14.85
C LYS A 21 36.16 -2.86 13.93
N ASN A 22 35.22 -3.78 14.17
CA ASN A 22 34.40 -4.26 13.04
C ASN A 22 32.96 -3.74 13.03
N ASN A 23 32.31 -3.54 14.18
CA ASN A 23 30.85 -3.38 14.21
C ASN A 23 30.32 -1.99 14.58
N SER A 24 31.00 -1.24 15.46
CA SER A 24 30.47 0.02 16.03
C SER A 24 31.01 1.28 15.38
N ARG A 25 31.42 1.23 14.12
CA ARG A 25 31.89 2.42 13.38
C ARG A 25 30.77 3.03 12.53
N GLY A 26 31.16 3.97 11.68
CA GLY A 26 30.25 4.70 10.81
C GLY A 26 29.63 3.88 9.69
N ARG A 27 29.15 4.59 8.67
CA ARG A 27 28.41 4.03 7.53
C ARG A 27 29.23 3.01 6.72
N GLY A 28 30.56 3.06 6.75
CA GLY A 28 31.43 2.09 6.08
C GLY A 28 31.18 0.66 6.54
N CYS A 29 31.10 0.42 7.86
CA CYS A 29 30.77 -0.90 8.41
C CYS A 29 29.36 -1.38 8.05
N ARG A 30 28.45 -0.47 7.71
CA ARG A 30 27.08 -0.78 7.25
C ARG A 30 26.99 -0.99 5.74
N GLY A 31 28.10 -0.87 5.01
CA GLY A 31 28.10 -0.88 3.54
C GLY A 31 27.38 0.32 2.93
N GLY A 32 27.47 1.50 3.56
CA GLY A 32 26.87 2.76 3.08
C GLY A 32 25.68 3.27 3.89
N SER A 33 25.19 4.46 3.52
CA SER A 33 24.00 5.09 4.10
C SER A 33 22.72 4.50 3.53
N GLY A 34 21.74 4.14 4.36
CA GLY A 34 20.40 3.73 3.90
C GLY A 34 20.46 2.62 2.84
N ASN A 35 19.76 2.84 1.72
CA ASN A 35 19.66 1.91 0.58
C ASN A 35 20.86 1.98 -0.37
N ALA A 36 21.96 2.65 0.01
CA ALA A 36 23.19 2.61 -0.77
C ALA A 36 23.69 1.17 -0.95
N GLY A 37 24.07 0.83 -2.17
CA GLY A 37 24.51 -0.53 -2.54
C GLY A 37 23.37 -1.50 -2.88
N MET A 38 22.10 -1.07 -2.86
CA MET A 38 20.94 -1.94 -3.15
C MET A 38 21.05 -2.64 -4.51
N PHE A 39 21.60 -1.98 -5.52
CA PHE A 39 21.85 -2.57 -6.85
C PHE A 39 23.28 -3.11 -7.03
N LYS A 40 24.08 -3.22 -5.96
CA LYS A 40 25.49 -3.66 -5.97
C LYS A 40 25.75 -4.68 -4.85
N HIS A 41 26.61 -4.35 -3.88
CA HIS A 41 27.00 -5.24 -2.78
C HIS A 41 25.89 -5.58 -1.77
N LYS A 42 24.72 -4.93 -1.85
CA LYS A 42 23.50 -5.30 -1.07
C LYS A 42 22.40 -5.92 -1.95
N TYR A 43 22.70 -6.30 -3.19
CA TYR A 43 21.71 -6.86 -4.13
C TYR A 43 20.96 -8.07 -3.57
N ILE A 44 21.69 -9.06 -3.02
CA ILE A 44 21.08 -10.27 -2.46
C ILE A 44 20.09 -9.93 -1.34
N LYS A 45 20.43 -8.95 -0.49
CA LYS A 45 19.53 -8.49 0.58
C LYS A 45 18.27 -7.85 0.00
N ALA A 46 18.42 -6.98 -1.00
CA ALA A 46 17.32 -6.30 -1.65
C ALA A 46 16.34 -7.29 -2.30
N VAL A 47 16.86 -8.30 -3.00
CA VAL A 47 16.04 -9.36 -3.62
C VAL A 47 15.27 -10.16 -2.57
N LYS A 48 15.91 -10.52 -1.46
CA LYS A 48 15.26 -11.27 -0.37
C LYS A 48 14.17 -10.46 0.35
N GLU A 49 14.37 -9.15 0.48
CA GLU A 49 13.38 -8.24 1.07
C GLU A 49 12.25 -7.88 0.10
N GLY A 50 12.32 -8.32 -1.17
CA GLY A 50 11.27 -8.14 -2.17
C GLY A 50 11.29 -6.77 -2.86
N TYR A 51 12.45 -6.10 -2.91
CA TYR A 51 12.56 -4.85 -3.66
C TYR A 51 12.44 -5.09 -5.17
N GLU A 52 11.47 -4.45 -5.79
CA GLU A 52 11.34 -4.42 -7.25
C GLU A 52 12.39 -3.47 -7.84
N ILE A 53 13.27 -4.04 -8.65
CA ILE A 53 14.37 -3.33 -9.30
C ILE A 53 13.96 -3.03 -10.73
N GLY A 54 13.74 -1.76 -11.05
CA GLY A 54 13.48 -1.30 -12.42
C GLY A 54 12.28 -0.38 -12.53
N LYS A 55 11.86 -0.13 -13.77
CA LYS A 55 10.64 0.58 -14.11
C LYS A 55 9.86 -0.28 -15.09
N TYR A 56 8.53 -0.29 -14.98
CA TYR A 56 7.66 -1.03 -15.89
C TYR A 56 6.56 -0.13 -16.44
N GLY A 57 6.25 -0.27 -17.73
CA GLY A 57 5.15 0.42 -18.40
C GLY A 57 5.33 1.94 -18.54
N PHE A 58 4.20 2.63 -18.68
CA PHE A 58 4.13 4.08 -18.80
C PHE A 58 2.94 4.65 -18.00
N ASN A 59 3.06 5.90 -17.55
CA ASN A 59 1.99 6.58 -16.83
C ASN A 59 1.17 7.45 -17.80
N ARG A 60 -0.13 7.15 -17.93
CA ARG A 60 -1.07 8.00 -18.68
C ARG A 60 -1.28 9.36 -17.98
N PRO A 61 -1.41 10.48 -18.72
CA PRO A 61 -1.71 11.79 -18.15
C PRO A 61 -3.02 11.77 -17.33
N LYS A 62 -3.04 12.48 -16.20
CA LYS A 62 -4.20 12.50 -15.28
C LYS A 62 -5.48 13.01 -15.93
N VAL A 63 -5.38 13.96 -16.85
CA VAL A 63 -6.53 14.56 -17.56
C VAL A 63 -7.34 13.53 -18.37
N VAL A 64 -6.69 12.47 -18.84
CA VAL A 64 -7.32 11.40 -19.66
C VAL A 64 -7.70 10.19 -18.79
N ARG A 65 -7.34 10.19 -17.50
CA ARG A 65 -7.80 9.17 -16.55
C ARG A 65 -9.21 9.52 -16.13
N SER A 66 -10.20 8.90 -16.77
CA SER A 66 -11.55 8.87 -16.20
C SER A 66 -11.48 8.06 -14.90
N ASP A 67 -11.78 8.70 -13.77
CA ASP A 67 -12.08 7.96 -12.55
C ASP A 67 -13.33 7.13 -12.84
N VAL A 68 -13.15 5.83 -13.02
CA VAL A 68 -14.28 4.90 -13.01
C VAL A 68 -14.93 5.10 -11.65
N LYS A 69 -16.10 5.75 -11.60
CA LYS A 69 -16.83 5.92 -10.34
C LYS A 69 -16.91 4.55 -9.70
N ALA A 70 -16.33 4.43 -8.50
CA ALA A 70 -16.27 3.17 -7.79
C ALA A 70 -17.69 2.60 -7.76
N VAL A 71 -17.85 1.35 -8.18
CA VAL A 71 -19.13 0.63 -8.27
C VAL A 71 -20.00 0.87 -7.03
N LYS A 72 -19.37 1.05 -5.85
CA LYS A 72 -20.02 1.41 -4.59
C LYS A 72 -20.84 2.72 -4.65
N VAL A 73 -20.28 3.82 -5.16
CA VAL A 73 -20.97 5.13 -5.22
C VAL A 73 -22.16 5.05 -6.19
N LEU A 74 -21.97 4.33 -7.31
CA LEU A 74 -23.04 4.06 -8.27
C LEU A 74 -24.18 3.27 -7.60
N ARG A 75 -23.87 2.19 -6.89
CA ARG A 75 -24.85 1.38 -6.14
C ARG A 75 -25.58 2.16 -5.06
N GLU A 76 -24.87 2.98 -4.28
CA GLU A 76 -25.50 3.82 -3.26
C GLU A 76 -26.50 4.80 -3.88
N SER A 77 -26.14 5.42 -5.02
CA SER A 77 -27.02 6.32 -5.77
C SER A 77 -28.24 5.59 -6.34
N LEU A 78 -28.06 4.38 -6.89
CA LEU A 78 -29.13 3.53 -7.39
C LEU A 78 -30.09 3.10 -6.27
N ARG A 79 -29.55 2.77 -5.09
CA ARG A 79 -30.36 2.41 -3.92
C ARG A 79 -31.17 3.58 -3.38
N GLU A 80 -30.59 4.78 -3.37
CA GLU A 80 -31.31 6.00 -3.00
C GLU A 80 -32.46 6.27 -3.98
N LEU A 81 -32.22 6.15 -5.29
CA LEU A 81 -33.26 6.32 -6.32
C LEU A 81 -34.40 5.31 -6.13
N LYS A 82 -34.09 4.03 -5.88
CA LYS A 82 -35.10 3.00 -5.59
C LYS A 82 -35.95 3.35 -4.37
N SER A 83 -35.34 3.92 -3.32
CA SER A 83 -36.05 4.27 -2.08
C SER A 83 -37.14 5.34 -2.25
N LYS A 84 -37.06 6.15 -3.33
CA LYS A 84 -38.00 7.23 -3.63
C LYS A 84 -39.19 6.77 -4.50
N LEU A 85 -39.19 5.53 -4.99
CA LEU A 85 -40.25 4.99 -5.83
C LEU A 85 -41.23 4.15 -5.00
N ASP A 86 -42.53 4.36 -5.23
CA ASP A 86 -43.57 3.47 -4.71
C ASP A 86 -43.54 2.10 -5.41
N ASP A 87 -43.95 1.04 -4.71
CA ASP A 87 -43.85 -0.35 -5.19
C ASP A 87 -44.62 -0.57 -6.51
N TYR A 88 -45.77 0.10 -6.67
CA TYR A 88 -46.55 0.11 -7.91
C TYR A 88 -45.78 0.76 -9.07
N THR A 89 -45.19 1.92 -8.82
CA THR A 89 -44.40 2.68 -9.79
C THR A 89 -43.17 1.91 -10.22
N TYR A 90 -42.50 1.23 -9.27
CA TYR A 90 -41.36 0.36 -9.56
C TYR A 90 -41.74 -0.79 -10.51
N ARG A 91 -42.83 -1.53 -10.22
CA ARG A 91 -43.29 -2.62 -11.08
C ARG A 91 -43.73 -2.14 -12.47
N TYR A 92 -44.39 -0.99 -12.53
CA TYR A 92 -44.83 -0.39 -13.79
C TYR A 92 -43.65 0.04 -14.68
N LEU A 93 -42.59 0.58 -14.08
CA LEU A 93 -41.38 0.94 -14.83
C LEU A 93 -40.56 -0.31 -15.18
N TYR A 94 -40.50 -1.31 -14.30
CA TYR A 94 -39.79 -2.57 -14.54
C TYR A 94 -40.40 -3.40 -15.67
N SER A 95 -41.71 -3.29 -15.91
CA SER A 95 -42.39 -3.98 -17.03
C SER A 95 -42.16 -3.32 -18.39
N ARG A 96 -41.53 -2.13 -18.43
CA ARG A 96 -41.20 -1.39 -19.66
C ARG A 96 -39.80 -1.79 -20.13
N PRO A 97 -39.65 -2.61 -21.18
CA PRO A 97 -38.33 -3.08 -21.65
C PRO A 97 -37.44 -1.95 -22.19
N GLU A 98 -38.03 -0.82 -22.57
CA GLU A 98 -37.34 0.40 -23.02
C GLU A 98 -36.61 1.13 -21.87
N LEU A 99 -36.91 0.81 -20.61
CA LEU A 99 -36.36 1.49 -19.43
C LEU A 99 -35.41 0.55 -18.67
N ASN A 100 -34.16 0.97 -18.47
CA ASN A 100 -33.16 0.17 -17.74
C ASN A 100 -33.30 0.32 -16.21
N VAL A 101 -34.45 -0.08 -15.67
CA VAL A 101 -34.79 -0.02 -14.23
C VAL A 101 -34.20 -1.22 -13.46
N GLY A 102 -33.69 -2.23 -14.17
CA GLY A 102 -33.14 -3.46 -13.60
C GLY A 102 -31.89 -3.23 -12.76
N GLU A 103 -31.10 -2.20 -13.08
CA GLU A 103 -29.88 -1.87 -12.33
C GLU A 103 -30.15 -1.23 -10.97
N LEU A 104 -31.36 -0.70 -10.73
CA LEU A 104 -31.74 -0.10 -9.44
C LEU A 104 -31.83 -1.12 -8.28
N SER A 105 -31.84 -2.42 -8.59
CA SER A 105 -31.92 -3.50 -7.60
C SER A 105 -30.57 -4.06 -7.14
N TYR A 106 -29.45 -3.60 -7.72
CA TYR A 106 -28.08 -4.04 -7.39
C TYR A 106 -27.38 -3.18 -6.33
#